data_AF-A0A931UTF2-F1
#
_entry.id   AF-A0A931UTF2-F1
#
_cell.length_a   1.000
_cell.length_b   1.000
_cell.length_c   1.000
_cell.angle_alpha   90.00
_cell.angle_beta   90.00
_cell.angle_gamma   90.00
#
_symmetry.space_group_name_H-M   'P 1'
#
loop_
_entity.id
_entity.type
_entity.pdbx_description
1 polymer ?
#
loop_
_entity_poly.entity_id
_entity_poly.type
_entity_poly.pdbx_seq_one_letter_code
_entity_poly.pdbx_strand_id
1 'polypeptide(L)'
;MSSLRDALRAGEKLPVEIETLVDFAAAHDGALAGDLELVDDGASAMLAWFSDRAEPASQFFAFGRDGTGALFAIWRRGDTLSDSPVVFLGNEGETIVLAGTPREFLGLLAYGVEDLGFTDWEEEPPQPEGDARAVALRAFLREKLGVEMLPRPADVVLRAREEHPDLESFVLKAIA
;
A
#
# COMPACT_ATOMS: atom_id res chain seq x y z
N MET A 1 0.10 -10.09 -16.40
CA MET A 1 0.47 -9.63 -15.04
C MET A 1 1.81 -10.23 -14.63
N SER A 2 2.90 -9.87 -15.32
CA SER A 2 4.23 -10.50 -15.14
C SER A 2 5.15 -9.78 -14.15
N SER A 3 4.88 -8.55 -13.70
CA SER A 3 5.99 -7.65 -13.35
C SER A 3 6.04 -7.08 -11.93
N LEU A 4 5.13 -7.44 -11.02
CA LEU A 4 5.36 -7.18 -9.58
C LEU A 4 6.51 -8.04 -9.02
N ARG A 5 6.63 -9.28 -9.50
CA ARG A 5 7.68 -10.21 -9.05
C ARG A 5 9.08 -9.77 -9.52
N ASP A 6 9.17 -9.03 -10.61
CA ASP A 6 10.43 -8.52 -11.13
C ASP A 6 11.04 -7.42 -10.23
N ALA A 7 10.22 -6.78 -9.39
CA ALA A 7 10.66 -5.77 -8.42
C ALA A 7 11.14 -6.36 -7.08
N LEU A 8 11.11 -7.69 -6.91
CA LEU A 8 11.62 -8.37 -5.72
C LEU A 8 13.15 -8.43 -5.72
N ARG A 9 13.77 -8.18 -4.57
CA ARG A 9 15.20 -8.43 -4.37
C ARG A 9 15.46 -9.94 -4.23
N ALA A 10 16.69 -10.36 -4.45
CA ALA A 10 17.09 -11.76 -4.30
C ALA A 10 16.74 -12.28 -2.90
N GLY A 11 15.96 -13.35 -2.83
CA GLY A 11 15.50 -13.97 -1.59
C GLY A 11 14.20 -13.39 -1.02
N GLU A 12 13.70 -12.26 -1.54
CA GLU A 12 12.39 -11.75 -1.19
C GLU A 12 11.28 -12.62 -1.79
N LYS A 13 10.13 -12.61 -1.11
CA LYS A 13 8.89 -13.22 -1.60
C LYS A 13 7.83 -12.14 -1.67
N LEU A 14 6.97 -12.23 -2.67
CA LEU A 14 5.78 -11.39 -2.73
C LEU A 14 4.90 -11.74 -1.51
N PRO A 15 4.46 -10.74 -0.70
CA PRO A 15 3.55 -11.00 0.40
C PRO A 15 2.26 -11.65 -0.09
N VAL A 16 1.72 -12.60 0.68
CA VAL A 16 0.45 -13.25 0.34
C VAL A 16 -0.70 -12.25 0.27
N GLU A 17 -0.58 -11.14 0.99
CA GLU A 17 -1.48 -10.00 0.95
C GLU A 17 -1.53 -9.36 -0.44
N ILE A 18 -0.37 -9.12 -1.04
CA ILE A 18 -0.26 -8.54 -2.39
C ILE A 18 -0.66 -9.58 -3.45
N GLU A 19 -0.31 -10.86 -3.26
CA GLU A 19 -0.79 -11.94 -4.12
C GLU A 19 -2.32 -12.04 -4.11
N THR A 20 -2.95 -11.86 -2.96
CA THR A 20 -4.41 -11.87 -2.82
C THR A 20 -5.05 -10.69 -3.56
N LEU A 21 -4.42 -9.51 -3.55
CA LEU A 21 -4.90 -8.38 -4.36
C LEU A 21 -4.77 -8.64 -5.86
N VAL A 22 -3.66 -9.26 -6.29
CA VAL A 22 -3.47 -9.70 -7.69
C VAL A 22 -4.58 -10.66 -8.09
N ASP A 23 -4.87 -11.67 -7.27
CA ASP A 23 -5.92 -12.64 -7.54
C ASP A 23 -7.31 -12.00 -7.58
N PHE A 24 -7.59 -11.07 -6.65
CA PHE A 24 -8.83 -10.32 -6.65
C PHE A 24 -8.99 -9.47 -7.91
N ALA A 25 -7.97 -8.68 -8.26
CA ALA A 25 -7.97 -7.84 -9.46
C ALA A 25 -8.17 -8.70 -10.72
N ALA A 26 -7.49 -9.84 -10.83
CA ALA A 26 -7.65 -10.75 -11.95
C ALA A 26 -9.09 -11.30 -12.09
N ALA A 27 -9.79 -11.48 -10.97
CA ALA A 27 -11.20 -11.90 -10.96
C ALA A 27 -12.20 -10.75 -11.23
N HIS A 28 -11.74 -9.49 -11.24
CA HIS A 28 -12.57 -8.29 -11.36
C HIS A 28 -12.04 -7.30 -12.43
N ASP A 29 -11.55 -7.84 -13.55
CA ASP A 29 -11.08 -7.06 -14.72
C ASP A 29 -10.00 -6.01 -14.40
N GLY A 30 -9.14 -6.30 -13.43
CA GLY A 30 -8.04 -5.45 -12.98
C GLY A 30 -8.42 -4.43 -11.91
N ALA A 31 -9.70 -4.30 -11.56
CA ALA A 31 -10.16 -3.26 -10.67
C ALA A 31 -10.11 -3.67 -9.19
N LEU A 32 -9.71 -2.75 -8.31
CA LEU A 32 -9.77 -2.87 -6.85
C LEU A 32 -10.76 -1.85 -6.27
N ALA A 33 -11.05 -1.99 -4.97
CA ALA A 33 -11.87 -1.03 -4.23
C ALA A 33 -11.08 0.27 -3.98
N GLY A 34 -11.80 1.41 -3.93
CA GLY A 34 -11.18 2.73 -3.95
C GLY A 34 -10.46 3.02 -5.28
N ASP A 35 -9.46 3.90 -5.22
CA ASP A 35 -8.68 4.32 -6.40
C ASP A 35 -7.35 3.56 -6.55
N LEU A 36 -7.14 2.51 -5.75
CA LEU A 36 -5.94 1.69 -5.84
C LEU A 36 -5.94 0.88 -7.15
N GLU A 37 -4.90 1.02 -7.95
CA GLU A 37 -4.61 0.15 -9.09
C GLU A 37 -3.29 -0.57 -8.88
N LEU A 38 -3.22 -1.86 -9.24
CA LEU A 38 -1.95 -2.59 -9.22
C LEU A 38 -1.05 -2.13 -10.36
N VAL A 39 0.22 -1.92 -10.05
CA VAL A 39 1.21 -1.51 -11.05
C VAL A 39 2.01 -2.68 -11.58
N ASP A 40 2.40 -2.57 -12.84
CA ASP A 40 3.27 -3.51 -13.51
C ASP A 40 4.67 -2.88 -13.76
N ASP A 41 4.84 -1.60 -13.48
CA ASP A 41 6.04 -0.80 -13.66
C ASP A 41 6.63 -0.28 -12.33
N GLY A 42 6.26 -0.90 -11.19
CA GLY A 42 6.56 -0.39 -9.85
C GLY A 42 8.03 -0.06 -9.58
N ALA A 43 8.98 -0.86 -10.07
CA ALA A 43 10.41 -0.58 -9.93
C ALA A 43 10.83 0.70 -10.68
N SER A 44 10.35 0.85 -11.92
CA SER A 44 10.63 2.04 -12.75
C SER A 44 9.92 3.28 -12.21
N ALA A 45 8.68 3.14 -11.74
CA ALA A 45 7.92 4.22 -11.13
C ALA A 45 8.60 4.73 -9.85
N MET A 46 9.08 3.81 -9.00
CA MET A 46 9.81 4.17 -7.79
C MET A 46 11.15 4.85 -8.12
N LEU A 47 11.86 4.37 -9.15
CA LEU A 47 13.09 5.00 -9.62
C LEU A 47 12.84 6.44 -10.09
N ALA A 48 11.77 6.66 -10.85
CA ALA A 48 11.36 7.99 -11.31
C ALA A 48 10.99 8.92 -10.15
N TRP A 49 10.25 8.42 -9.15
CA TRP A 49 9.88 9.19 -7.97
C TRP A 49 11.12 9.71 -7.20
N PHE A 50 12.16 8.89 -7.09
CA PHE A 50 13.45 9.27 -6.50
C PHE A 50 14.41 9.96 -7.49
N SER A 51 13.92 10.51 -8.60
CA SER A 51 14.75 11.21 -9.61
C SER A 51 15.95 10.37 -10.09
N ASP A 52 15.69 9.13 -10.47
CA ASP A 52 16.67 8.13 -10.94
C ASP A 52 17.73 7.69 -9.90
N ARG A 53 17.51 8.01 -8.61
CA ARG A 53 18.39 7.56 -7.52
C ARG A 53 18.03 6.13 -7.10
N ALA A 54 18.78 5.16 -7.60
CA ALA A 54 18.52 3.73 -7.40
C ALA A 54 18.64 3.27 -5.93
N GLU A 55 19.56 3.83 -5.14
CA GLU A 55 19.76 3.41 -3.75
C GLU A 55 18.50 3.63 -2.89
N PRO A 56 17.95 4.84 -2.78
CA PRO A 56 16.74 5.06 -1.99
C PRO A 56 15.51 4.41 -2.63
N ALA A 57 15.38 4.43 -3.96
CA ALA A 57 14.29 3.74 -4.66
C ALA A 57 14.23 2.25 -4.31
N SER A 58 15.40 1.61 -4.19
CA SER A 58 15.47 0.18 -3.86
C SER A 58 14.93 -0.14 -2.47
N GLN A 59 14.79 0.84 -1.57
CA GLN A 59 14.23 0.61 -0.23
C GLN A 59 12.70 0.44 -0.25
N PHE A 60 12.06 0.57 -1.41
CA PHE A 60 10.61 0.45 -1.55
C PHE A 60 10.21 -0.57 -2.61
N PHE A 61 9.15 -1.31 -2.32
CA PHE A 61 8.49 -2.21 -3.25
C PHE A 61 7.14 -1.58 -3.62
N ALA A 62 7.09 -0.82 -4.71
CA ALA A 62 5.86 -0.25 -5.23
C ALA A 62 4.97 -1.36 -5.80
N PHE A 63 3.72 -1.43 -5.34
CA PHE A 63 2.77 -2.44 -5.79
C PHE A 63 1.47 -1.85 -6.33
N GLY A 64 1.19 -0.59 -6.04
CA GLY A 64 0.03 0.08 -6.60
C GLY A 64 0.23 1.58 -6.79
N ARG A 65 -0.76 2.21 -7.43
CA ARG A 65 -0.88 3.65 -7.59
C ARG A 65 -2.33 4.09 -7.37
N ASP A 66 -2.54 5.36 -7.06
CA ASP A 66 -3.87 5.97 -7.14
C ASP A 66 -4.14 6.59 -8.53
N GLY A 67 -5.32 7.17 -8.71
CA GLY A 67 -5.72 7.87 -9.94
C GLY A 67 -4.90 9.13 -10.27
N THR A 68 -4.10 9.65 -9.32
CA THR A 68 -3.19 10.77 -9.53
C THR A 68 -1.79 10.32 -9.98
N GLY A 69 -1.48 9.04 -9.80
CA GLY A 69 -0.16 8.46 -10.05
C GLY A 69 0.74 8.41 -8.80
N ALA A 70 0.24 8.82 -7.63
CA ALA A 70 0.94 8.61 -6.37
C ALA A 70 1.07 7.12 -6.07
N LEU A 71 2.15 6.71 -5.41
CA LEU A 71 2.51 5.30 -5.28
C LEU A 71 2.14 4.74 -3.91
N PHE A 72 1.59 3.53 -3.92
CA PHE A 72 1.52 2.65 -2.74
C PHE A 72 2.69 1.68 -2.77
N ALA A 73 3.45 1.65 -1.69
CA ALA A 73 4.66 0.83 -1.61
C ALA A 73 4.84 0.20 -0.24
N ILE A 74 5.53 -0.95 -0.22
CA ILE A 74 6.06 -1.51 1.02
C ILE A 74 7.45 -0.91 1.25
N TRP A 75 7.67 -0.27 2.39
CA TRP A 75 8.99 0.25 2.76
C TRP A 75 9.78 -0.81 3.52
N ARG A 76 10.89 -1.29 2.95
CA ARG A 76 11.68 -2.44 3.40
C ARG A 76 12.37 -2.18 4.75
N ARG A 77 11.62 -2.30 5.85
CA ARG A 77 12.10 -2.07 7.23
C ARG A 77 12.02 -3.30 8.13
N GLY A 78 11.15 -4.26 7.80
CA GLY A 78 11.07 -5.55 8.48
C GLY A 78 12.06 -6.58 7.91
N ASP A 79 12.08 -7.76 8.52
CA ASP A 79 12.86 -8.91 8.02
C ASP A 79 12.31 -9.42 6.67
N THR A 80 11.02 -9.22 6.42
CA THR A 80 10.34 -9.56 5.18
C THR A 80 9.44 -8.42 4.71
N LEU A 81 8.98 -8.49 3.46
CA LEU A 81 7.97 -7.56 2.93
C LEU A 81 6.63 -7.68 3.66
N SER A 82 6.29 -8.86 4.21
CA SER A 82 5.06 -9.08 4.98
C SER A 82 5.12 -8.42 6.38
N ASP A 83 6.32 -8.15 6.90
CA ASP A 83 6.52 -7.52 8.21
C ASP A 83 6.93 -6.04 8.09
N SER A 84 6.79 -5.48 6.89
CA SER A 84 7.23 -4.12 6.57
C SER A 84 6.04 -3.16 6.39
N PRO A 85 6.21 -1.88 6.75
CA PRO A 85 5.13 -0.90 6.63
C PRO A 85 4.73 -0.63 5.18
N VAL A 86 3.44 -0.34 5.00
CA VAL A 86 2.89 0.18 3.75
C VAL A 86 2.84 1.69 3.84
N VAL A 87 3.36 2.35 2.80
CA VAL A 87 3.48 3.79 2.69
C VAL A 87 2.79 4.29 1.42
N PHE A 88 2.36 5.54 1.47
CA PHE A 88 1.90 6.33 0.34
C PHE A 88 2.95 7.40 0.02
N LEU A 89 3.27 7.54 -1.26
CA LEU A 89 4.23 8.50 -1.79
C LEU A 89 3.52 9.38 -2.82
N GLY A 90 3.18 10.60 -2.39
CA GLY A 90 2.50 11.61 -3.20
C GLY A 90 3.40 12.22 -4.28
N ASN A 91 2.78 12.80 -5.29
CA ASN A 91 3.49 13.41 -6.42
C ASN A 91 4.16 14.74 -6.05
N GLU A 92 3.74 15.40 -4.97
CA GLU A 92 4.35 16.65 -4.50
C GLU A 92 5.38 16.40 -3.37
N GLY A 93 5.72 15.13 -3.14
CA GLY A 93 6.69 14.71 -2.13
C GLY A 93 6.05 14.35 -0.78
N GLU A 94 4.73 14.23 -0.70
CA GLU A 94 4.05 13.73 0.48
C GLU A 94 4.50 12.30 0.79
N THR A 95 4.73 12.02 2.07
CA THR A 95 5.14 10.69 2.53
C THR A 95 4.32 10.32 3.75
N ILE A 96 3.55 9.25 3.63
CA ILE A 96 2.59 8.88 4.66
C ILE A 96 2.73 7.40 4.96
N VAL A 97 2.93 7.04 6.23
CA VAL A 97 2.79 5.66 6.68
C VAL A 97 1.31 5.36 6.84
N LEU A 98 0.82 4.37 6.08
CA LEU A 98 -0.59 3.95 6.12
C LEU A 98 -0.81 2.83 7.12
N ALA A 99 0.08 1.83 7.16
CA ALA A 99 -0.06 0.66 8.01
C ALA A 99 1.30 0.06 8.36
N GLY A 100 1.40 -0.64 9.50
CA GLY A 100 2.65 -1.27 9.95
C GLY A 100 2.98 -2.55 9.18
N THR A 101 1.98 -3.17 8.54
CA THR A 101 2.15 -4.36 7.70
C THR A 101 1.21 -4.35 6.50
N PRO A 102 1.47 -5.14 5.44
CA PRO A 102 0.53 -5.30 4.33
C PRO A 102 -0.83 -5.85 4.79
N ARG A 103 -0.86 -6.70 5.82
CA ARG A 103 -2.12 -7.26 6.35
C ARG A 103 -3.01 -6.19 6.95
N GLU A 104 -2.41 -5.25 7.67
CA GLU A 104 -3.12 -4.10 8.24
C GLU A 104 -3.60 -3.15 7.16
N PHE A 105 -2.79 -2.92 6.13
CA PHE A 105 -3.20 -2.14 4.97
C PHE A 105 -4.45 -2.73 4.28
N LEU A 106 -4.54 -4.05 4.14
CA LEU A 106 -5.76 -4.69 3.61
C LEU A 106 -7.00 -4.41 4.47
N GLY A 107 -6.83 -4.28 5.79
CA GLY A 107 -7.90 -3.89 6.70
C GLY A 107 -8.37 -2.44 6.50
N LEU A 108 -7.48 -1.55 6.08
CA LEU A 108 -7.83 -0.17 5.66
C LEU A 108 -8.48 -0.16 4.28
N LEU A 109 -7.91 -0.86 3.31
CA LEU A 109 -8.45 -0.98 1.94
C LEU A 109 -9.87 -1.57 1.94
N ALA A 110 -10.20 -2.42 2.91
CA ALA A 110 -11.54 -2.97 3.11
C ALA A 110 -12.64 -1.90 3.35
N TYR A 111 -12.27 -0.69 3.74
CA TYR A 111 -13.19 0.45 3.80
C TYR A 111 -13.60 0.96 2.42
N GLY A 112 -12.79 0.71 1.38
CA GLY A 112 -13.12 1.07 0.00
C GLY A 112 -13.05 2.56 -0.33
N VAL A 113 -12.41 3.37 0.51
CA VAL A 113 -12.24 4.81 0.26
C VAL A 113 -11.34 5.07 -0.95
N GLU A 114 -11.66 6.12 -1.72
CA GLU A 114 -10.92 6.52 -2.92
C GLU A 114 -9.54 7.08 -2.56
N ASP A 115 -9.49 8.11 -1.69
CA ASP A 115 -8.25 8.81 -1.32
C ASP A 115 -7.54 8.20 -0.09
N LEU A 116 -7.14 6.93 -0.14
CA LEU A 116 -6.47 6.25 0.99
C LEU A 116 -5.28 7.03 1.57
N GLY A 117 -4.48 7.67 0.70
CA GLY A 117 -3.32 8.46 1.07
C GLY A 117 -3.65 9.69 1.92
N PHE A 118 -4.81 10.32 1.67
CA PHE A 118 -5.20 11.59 2.27
C PHE A 118 -6.41 11.47 3.20
N THR A 119 -6.98 10.28 3.35
CA THR A 119 -8.10 10.01 4.25
C THR A 119 -7.72 10.37 5.68
N ASP A 120 -8.55 11.19 6.32
CA ASP A 120 -8.46 11.45 7.75
C ASP A 120 -9.01 10.26 8.53
N TRP A 121 -8.12 9.39 8.97
CA TRP A 121 -8.48 8.21 9.74
C TRP A 121 -8.73 8.52 11.22
N GLU A 122 -8.31 9.68 11.70
CA GLU A 122 -8.18 9.98 13.13
C GLU A 122 -9.35 10.83 13.62
N GLU A 123 -9.58 11.99 12.99
CA GLU A 123 -10.62 12.93 13.40
C GLU A 123 -11.97 12.57 12.78
N GLU A 124 -11.97 12.17 11.50
CA GLU A 124 -13.18 11.87 10.72
C GLU A 124 -13.09 10.52 10.01
N PRO A 125 -12.97 9.39 10.76
CA PRO A 125 -12.81 8.08 10.15
C PRO A 125 -13.96 7.76 9.18
N PRO A 126 -13.64 7.30 7.96
CA PRO A 126 -14.64 7.08 6.93
C PRO A 126 -15.61 5.97 7.34
N GLN A 127 -16.84 6.07 6.84
CA GLN A 127 -17.74 4.92 6.87
C GLN A 127 -17.31 3.93 5.79
N PRO A 128 -17.45 2.62 6.02
CA PRO A 128 -17.15 1.62 5.00
C PRO A 128 -18.05 1.81 3.79
N GLU A 129 -17.43 1.88 2.61
CA GLU A 129 -18.16 2.03 1.36
C GLU A 129 -19.04 0.81 1.09
N GLY A 130 -20.25 1.09 0.65
CA GLY A 130 -21.31 0.12 0.38
C GLY A 130 -21.35 -0.36 -1.06
N ASP A 131 -20.45 0.12 -1.92
CA ASP A 131 -20.42 -0.27 -3.33
C ASP A 131 -20.10 -1.76 -3.49
N ALA A 132 -20.51 -2.32 -4.63
CA ALA A 132 -20.40 -3.75 -4.90
C ALA A 132 -18.96 -4.25 -4.84
N ARG A 133 -17.98 -3.42 -5.19
CA ARG A 133 -16.57 -3.80 -5.24
C ARG A 133 -15.95 -3.81 -3.85
N ALA A 134 -16.20 -2.79 -3.02
CA ALA A 134 -15.75 -2.82 -1.63
C ALA A 134 -16.36 -4.00 -0.85
N VAL A 135 -17.66 -4.30 -1.09
CA VAL A 135 -18.31 -5.49 -0.53
C VAL A 135 -17.65 -6.79 -1.00
N ALA A 136 -17.38 -6.92 -2.29
CA ALA A 136 -16.72 -8.10 -2.86
C ALA A 136 -15.30 -8.28 -2.32
N LEU A 137 -14.53 -7.19 -2.22
CA LEU A 137 -13.18 -7.22 -1.65
C LEU A 137 -13.21 -7.70 -0.20
N ARG A 138 -14.09 -7.15 0.64
CA ARG A 138 -14.24 -7.59 2.04
C ARG A 138 -14.54 -9.09 2.14
N ALA A 139 -15.45 -9.60 1.32
CA ALA A 139 -15.79 -11.02 1.30
C ALA A 139 -14.56 -11.88 0.89
N PHE A 140 -13.84 -11.44 -0.14
CA PHE A 140 -12.67 -12.14 -0.65
C PHE A 140 -11.51 -12.15 0.36
N LEU A 141 -11.20 -11.02 0.98
CA LEU A 141 -10.16 -10.90 2.00
C LEU A 141 -10.45 -11.76 3.23
N ARG A 142 -11.72 -11.81 3.66
CA ARG A 142 -12.17 -12.70 4.74
C ARG A 142 -11.97 -14.17 4.36
N GLU A 143 -12.38 -14.57 3.16
CA GLU A 143 -12.28 -15.95 2.70
C GLU A 143 -10.83 -16.42 2.56
N LYS A 144 -9.98 -15.61 1.91
CA LYS A 144 -8.61 -16.02 1.57
C LYS A 144 -7.62 -15.88 2.71
N LEU A 145 -7.75 -14.82 3.51
CA LEU A 145 -6.74 -14.44 4.50
C LEU A 145 -7.28 -14.35 5.93
N GLY A 146 -8.60 -14.51 6.12
CA GLY A 146 -9.24 -14.23 7.41
C GLY A 146 -9.05 -12.78 7.85
N VAL A 147 -8.88 -11.85 6.88
CA VAL A 147 -8.77 -10.42 7.17
C VAL A 147 -10.19 -9.86 7.30
N GLU A 148 -10.45 -9.27 8.45
CA GLU A 148 -11.68 -8.54 8.73
C GLU A 148 -11.43 -7.04 8.60
N MET A 149 -12.50 -6.30 8.38
CA MET A 149 -12.46 -4.84 8.47
C MET A 149 -12.04 -4.42 9.88
N LEU A 150 -11.15 -3.44 9.97
CA LEU A 150 -10.64 -2.95 11.24
C LEU A 150 -11.73 -2.18 11.97
N PRO A 151 -12.11 -2.53 13.22
CA PRO A 151 -13.12 -1.76 13.95
C PRO A 151 -12.64 -0.36 14.34
N ARG A 152 -11.32 -0.16 14.39
CA ARG A 152 -10.64 1.10 14.72
C ARG A 152 -9.45 1.30 13.77
N PRO A 153 -9.71 1.78 12.53
CA PRO A 153 -8.64 1.98 11.54
C PRO A 153 -7.66 3.09 11.98
N ALA A 154 -8.14 4.10 12.71
CA ALA A 154 -7.33 5.15 13.34
C ALA A 154 -6.16 4.58 14.17
N ASP A 155 -6.45 3.59 15.04
CA ASP A 155 -5.46 2.98 15.92
C ASP A 155 -4.31 2.32 15.12
N VAL A 156 -4.62 1.77 13.93
CA VAL A 156 -3.63 1.16 13.04
C VAL A 156 -2.75 2.20 12.40
N VAL A 157 -3.34 3.26 11.84
CA VAL A 157 -2.61 4.36 11.18
C VAL A 157 -1.71 5.08 12.18
N LEU A 158 -2.26 5.45 13.35
CA LEU A 158 -1.53 6.10 14.43
C LEU A 158 -0.33 5.28 14.89
N ARG A 159 -0.56 4.00 15.24
CA ARG A 159 0.53 3.12 15.68
C ARG A 159 1.60 2.97 14.60
N ALA A 160 1.20 2.80 13.34
CA ALA A 160 2.15 2.66 12.24
C ALA A 160 3.02 3.92 12.08
N ARG A 161 2.44 5.12 12.21
CA ARG A 161 3.16 6.40 12.19
C ARG A 161 4.11 6.55 13.39
N GLU A 162 3.67 6.12 14.59
CA GLU A 162 4.50 6.13 15.80
C GLU A 162 5.69 5.17 15.71
N GLU A 163 5.52 4.00 15.10
CA GLU A 163 6.56 2.99 14.90
C GLU A 163 7.55 3.38 13.79
N HIS A 164 7.11 4.21 12.85
CA HIS A 164 7.88 4.63 11.67
C HIS A 164 7.91 6.17 11.49
N PRO A 165 8.35 6.94 12.50
CA PRO A 165 8.32 8.40 12.46
C PRO A 165 9.39 8.98 11.51
N ASP A 166 10.30 8.15 11.01
CA ASP A 166 11.47 8.55 10.23
C ASP A 166 11.26 8.52 8.71
N LEU A 167 10.08 8.14 8.21
CA LEU A 167 9.82 8.05 6.76
C LEU A 167 10.11 9.38 6.03
N GLU A 168 9.51 10.48 6.50
CA GLU A 168 9.67 11.80 5.86
C GLU A 168 11.13 12.25 5.90
N SER A 169 11.76 12.15 7.06
CA SER A 169 13.19 12.48 7.21
C SER A 169 14.11 11.60 6.39
N PHE A 170 13.76 10.33 6.19
CA PHE A 170 14.48 9.40 5.31
C PHE A 170 14.39 9.87 3.86
N VAL A 171 13.17 10.16 3.38
CA VAL A 171 12.93 10.64 2.02
C VAL A 171 13.62 11.97 1.76
N LEU A 172 13.49 12.95 2.66
CA LEU A 172 14.12 14.26 2.50
C LEU A 172 15.65 14.16 2.35
N LYS A 173 16.29 13.25 3.10
CA LYS A 173 17.72 12.98 2.97
C LYS A 173 18.08 12.28 1.66
N ALA A 174 17.19 11.42 1.17
CA ALA A 174 17.40 10.66 -0.06
C ALA A 174 17.29 11.53 -1.32
N ILE A 175 16.49 12.60 -1.29
CA ILE A 175 16.27 13.51 -2.43
C ILE A 175 17.14 14.79 -2.39
N ALA A 176 17.71 15.13 -1.23
CA ALA A 176 18.70 16.21 -1.08
C ALA A 176 19.96 15.97 -1.92
#